data_AF-A0A2G6LJF5-F1
#
_entry.id   AF-A0A2G6LJF5-F1
#
_cell.length_a   1.000
_cell.length_b   1.000
_cell.length_c   1.000
_cell.angle_alpha   90.00
_cell.angle_beta   90.00
_cell.angle_gamma   90.00
#
_symmetry.space_group_name_H-M   'P 1'
#
loop_
_entity.id
_entity.type
_entity.pdbx_description
1 polymer ?
#
loop_
_entity_poly.entity_id
_entity_poly.type
_entity_poly.pdbx_seq_one_letter_code
_entity_poly.pdbx_strand_id
1 'polypeptide(L)'
;MTNNIHHKNDFYQKLPKNYYNMLITGRIDKDAKPVIKSVLLEQLMSRLQLGINSEQELCHQLNDEQIHDASVLLAITNEQYPKLMLTRRASHIKAHAGEVALAGGKHEDEDGNNVITALRESYEETLLHPNKTYVVGQLPSRRSKAGLSVKPIVAIVEPNQQLVPEAGEIAKIFWADLHWLIDANTQEYKVETMFNDKPTIFLTPSWQVDGETVWGLTGRIIASMLDIGFNRQLDWYYKLVE
;
A
#
# COMPACT_ATOMS: atom_id res chain seq x y z
N MET A 1 18.40 10.78 12.12
CA MET A 1 19.26 9.96 11.22
C MET A 1 19.71 8.64 11.86
N THR A 2 19.81 8.51 13.18
CA THR A 2 20.22 7.25 13.84
C THR A 2 19.09 6.22 14.01
N ASN A 3 17.82 6.62 14.04
CA ASN A 3 16.69 5.69 14.21
C ASN A 3 16.44 4.80 12.97
N ASN A 4 16.44 5.34 11.74
CA ASN A 4 16.18 4.53 10.53
C ASN A 4 17.17 3.38 10.34
N ILE A 5 18.46 3.58 10.66
CA ILE A 5 19.47 2.51 10.52
C ILE A 5 19.22 1.36 11.51
N HIS A 6 18.74 1.67 12.72
CA HIS A 6 18.38 0.64 13.70
C HIS A 6 17.13 -0.13 13.27
N HIS A 7 16.10 0.54 12.75
CA HIS A 7 14.90 -0.11 12.25
C HIS A 7 15.16 -0.97 11.00
N LYS A 8 16.03 -0.52 10.09
CA LYS A 8 16.42 -1.29 8.88
C LYS A 8 17.16 -2.59 9.23
N ASN A 9 18.16 -2.53 10.12
CA ASN A 9 18.87 -3.74 10.55
C ASN A 9 17.95 -4.71 11.34
N ASP A 10 17.01 -4.17 12.11
CA ASP A 10 16.02 -4.94 12.85
C ASP A 10 14.97 -5.58 11.91
N PHE A 11 14.60 -4.91 10.80
CA PHE A 11 13.71 -5.47 9.77
C PHE A 11 14.24 -6.78 9.20
N TYR A 12 15.47 -6.80 8.68
CA TYR A 12 16.02 -8.01 8.05
C TYR A 12 16.21 -9.17 9.04
N GLN A 13 16.38 -8.88 10.34
CA GLN A 13 16.41 -9.89 11.40
C GLN A 13 15.02 -10.44 11.74
N LYS A 14 13.98 -9.60 11.62
CA LYS A 14 12.57 -9.95 11.89
C LYS A 14 11.83 -10.46 10.66
N LEU A 15 12.45 -10.39 9.49
CA LEU A 15 11.87 -10.89 8.26
C LEU A 15 11.63 -12.40 8.38
N PRO A 16 10.40 -12.86 8.20
CA PRO A 16 10.08 -14.28 8.23
C PRO A 16 10.94 -15.08 7.25
N LYS A 17 11.30 -16.31 7.65
CA LYS A 17 12.11 -17.22 6.81
C LYS A 17 11.53 -17.42 5.42
N ASN A 18 10.22 -17.40 5.25
CA ASN A 18 9.60 -17.52 3.94
C ASN A 18 9.85 -16.31 3.04
N TYR A 19 9.79 -15.07 3.55
CA TYR A 19 10.20 -13.88 2.79
C TYR A 19 11.72 -13.77 2.63
N TYR A 20 12.49 -14.29 3.58
CA TYR A 20 13.94 -14.40 3.45
C TYR A 20 14.35 -15.44 2.37
N ASN A 21 13.63 -16.56 2.28
CA ASN A 21 13.79 -17.51 1.19
C ASN A 21 13.31 -16.93 -0.14
N MET A 22 12.32 -16.04 -0.13
CA MET A 22 11.92 -15.26 -1.30
C MET A 22 13.08 -14.35 -1.76
N LEU A 23 13.76 -13.67 -0.83
CA LEU A 23 14.96 -12.86 -1.09
C LEU A 23 16.13 -13.64 -1.69
N ILE A 24 16.42 -14.86 -1.18
CA ILE A 24 17.63 -15.61 -1.57
C ILE A 24 17.37 -16.57 -2.73
N THR A 25 16.18 -17.16 -2.80
CA THR A 25 15.88 -18.30 -3.69
C THR A 25 14.73 -18.03 -4.65
N GLY A 26 14.01 -16.91 -4.50
CA GLY A 26 12.78 -16.64 -5.24
C GLY A 26 11.61 -17.55 -4.84
N ARG A 27 11.63 -18.15 -3.64
CA ARG A 27 10.60 -19.09 -3.15
C ARG A 27 10.09 -18.68 -1.77
N ILE A 28 8.78 -18.55 -1.60
CA ILE A 28 8.15 -18.35 -0.28
C ILE A 28 7.96 -19.73 0.38
N ASP A 29 8.49 -19.91 1.58
CA ASP A 29 8.27 -21.11 2.41
C ASP A 29 6.82 -21.15 2.96
N LYS A 30 6.26 -22.35 3.07
CA LYS A 30 4.82 -22.63 3.10
C LYS A 30 4.10 -22.44 4.44
N ASP A 31 4.75 -21.88 5.46
CA ASP A 31 4.19 -21.89 6.81
C ASP A 31 2.99 -20.94 6.96
N ALA A 32 1.85 -21.56 6.68
CA ALA A 32 0.45 -21.25 6.92
C ALA A 32 -0.09 -19.96 6.28
N LYS A 33 -0.60 -20.12 5.04
CA LYS A 33 -1.67 -19.24 4.52
C LYS A 33 -2.70 -19.04 5.65
N PRO A 34 -2.97 -17.79 6.08
CA PRO A 34 -3.84 -17.56 7.22
C PRO A 34 -5.25 -18.07 6.92
N VAL A 35 -5.95 -18.54 7.95
CA VAL A 35 -7.40 -18.76 7.86
C VAL A 35 -8.03 -17.38 7.66
N ILE A 36 -8.61 -17.18 6.47
CA ILE A 36 -9.22 -15.92 6.09
C ILE A 36 -10.56 -15.78 6.79
N LYS A 37 -10.79 -14.64 7.45
CA LYS A 37 -11.97 -14.42 8.28
C LYS A 37 -13.09 -13.63 7.61
N SER A 38 -12.90 -13.21 6.36
CA SER A 38 -13.85 -12.38 5.62
C SER A 38 -14.01 -12.83 4.18
N VAL A 39 -15.26 -12.90 3.74
CA VAL A 39 -15.63 -13.16 2.35
C VAL A 39 -15.05 -12.10 1.40
N LEU A 40 -14.93 -10.84 1.86
CA LEU A 40 -14.31 -9.79 1.04
C LEU A 40 -12.84 -10.06 0.76
N LEU A 41 -12.10 -10.57 1.75
CA LEU A 41 -10.70 -10.95 1.58
C LEU A 41 -10.57 -12.16 0.66
N GLU A 42 -11.44 -13.17 0.82
CA GLU A 42 -11.47 -14.33 -0.09
C GLU A 42 -11.73 -13.90 -1.53
N GLN A 43 -12.69 -13.00 -1.74
CA GLN A 43 -13.00 -12.45 -3.06
C GLN A 43 -11.82 -11.68 -3.65
N LEU A 44 -11.23 -10.76 -2.88
CA LEU A 44 -10.07 -9.97 -3.31
C LEU A 44 -8.90 -10.89 -3.69
N MET A 45 -8.57 -11.86 -2.85
CA MET A 45 -7.52 -12.84 -3.12
C MET A 45 -7.80 -13.65 -4.38
N SER A 46 -9.02 -14.17 -4.52
CA SER A 46 -9.41 -14.94 -5.70
C SER A 46 -9.30 -14.13 -6.98
N ARG A 47 -9.62 -12.83 -6.95
CA ARG A 47 -9.52 -11.92 -8.09
C ARG A 47 -8.08 -11.56 -8.44
N LEU A 48 -7.25 -11.28 -7.44
CA LEU A 48 -5.83 -10.96 -7.64
C LEU A 48 -5.03 -12.14 -8.19
N GLN A 49 -5.44 -13.36 -7.84
CA GLN A 49 -4.78 -14.60 -8.22
C GLN A 49 -5.41 -15.28 -9.44
N LEU A 50 -6.27 -14.57 -10.20
CA LEU A 50 -6.83 -15.11 -11.43
C LEU A 50 -5.72 -15.51 -12.40
N GLY A 51 -5.77 -16.76 -12.87
CA GLY A 51 -4.77 -17.32 -13.77
C GLY A 51 -3.53 -17.88 -13.06
N ILE A 52 -3.39 -17.68 -11.74
CA ILE A 52 -2.34 -18.28 -10.94
C ILE A 52 -2.80 -19.65 -10.45
N ASN A 53 -2.13 -20.71 -10.88
CA ASN A 53 -2.55 -22.09 -10.64
C ASN A 53 -1.76 -22.78 -9.53
N SER A 54 -0.71 -22.13 -9.02
CA SER A 54 0.13 -22.68 -7.95
C SER A 54 0.78 -21.60 -7.09
N GLU A 55 1.18 -21.96 -5.88
CA GLU A 55 1.97 -21.10 -5.01
C GLU A 55 3.32 -20.73 -5.64
N GLN A 56 3.94 -21.65 -6.39
CA GLN A 56 5.18 -21.38 -7.10
C GLN A 56 5.00 -20.28 -8.16
N GLU A 57 3.89 -20.31 -8.89
CA GLU A 57 3.56 -19.30 -9.89
C GLU A 57 3.30 -17.94 -9.24
N LEU A 58 2.59 -17.90 -8.10
CA LEU A 58 2.43 -16.69 -7.30
C LEU A 58 3.79 -16.14 -6.85
N CYS A 59 4.66 -17.00 -6.30
CA CYS A 59 6.00 -16.60 -5.86
C CYS A 59 6.82 -16.04 -7.02
N HIS A 60 6.78 -16.70 -8.17
CA HIS A 60 7.49 -16.26 -9.35
C HIS A 60 6.99 -14.89 -9.81
N GLN A 61 5.69 -14.68 -9.89
CA GLN A 61 5.11 -13.38 -10.26
C GLN A 61 5.45 -12.26 -9.27
N LEU A 62 5.49 -12.56 -7.97
CA LEU A 62 5.88 -11.59 -6.94
C LEU A 62 7.38 -11.23 -7.00
N ASN A 63 8.22 -12.13 -7.51
CA ASN A 63 9.68 -11.95 -7.61
C ASN A 63 10.16 -11.43 -8.96
N ASP A 64 9.49 -11.81 -10.05
CA ASP A 64 9.97 -11.63 -11.43
C ASP A 64 9.34 -10.41 -12.13
N GLU A 65 8.85 -9.46 -11.34
CA GLU A 65 8.44 -8.18 -11.88
C GLU A 65 9.61 -7.19 -11.92
N GLN A 66 9.59 -6.35 -12.94
CA GLN A 66 10.48 -5.20 -13.07
C GLN A 66 10.57 -4.45 -11.73
N ILE A 67 11.79 -4.18 -11.26
CA ILE A 67 12.00 -3.35 -10.07
C ILE A 67 11.48 -1.94 -10.37
N HIS A 68 10.63 -1.44 -9.47
CA HIS A 68 10.03 -0.12 -9.55
C HIS A 68 10.76 0.89 -8.66
N ASP A 69 10.59 2.19 -8.93
CA ASP A 69 11.26 3.25 -8.15
C ASP A 69 10.82 3.25 -6.68
N ALA A 70 9.58 2.81 -6.42
CA ALA A 70 8.99 2.74 -5.09
C ALA A 70 7.93 1.63 -5.01
N SER A 71 7.67 1.15 -3.80
CA SER A 71 6.60 0.20 -3.51
C SER A 71 5.78 0.63 -2.31
N VAL A 72 4.47 0.37 -2.37
CA VAL A 72 3.52 0.69 -1.29
C VAL A 72 2.70 -0.52 -0.91
N LEU A 73 2.30 -0.60 0.36
CA LEU A 73 1.56 -1.72 0.92
C LEU A 73 0.09 -1.37 1.14
N LEU A 74 -0.80 -2.10 0.49
CA LEU A 74 -2.20 -2.21 0.89
C LEU A 74 -2.30 -3.27 1.99
N ALA A 75 -2.10 -2.85 3.24
CA ALA A 75 -2.22 -3.70 4.42
C ALA A 75 -3.69 -3.77 4.88
N ILE A 76 -4.31 -4.94 4.77
CA ILE A 76 -5.74 -5.16 5.07
C ILE A 76 -5.89 -6.15 6.24
N THR A 77 -6.62 -5.79 7.28
CA THR A 77 -6.76 -6.63 8.48
C THR A 77 -7.51 -7.94 8.22
N ASN A 78 -7.01 -9.06 8.79
CA ASN A 78 -7.69 -10.34 8.79
C ASN A 78 -8.72 -10.45 9.91
N GLU A 79 -9.88 -9.83 9.70
CA GLU A 79 -11.03 -9.87 10.59
C GLU A 79 -12.32 -9.90 9.77
N GLN A 80 -13.47 -10.14 10.41
CA GLN A 80 -14.76 -10.25 9.71
C GLN A 80 -15.10 -9.00 8.90
N TYR A 81 -14.72 -7.83 9.42
CA TYR A 81 -14.86 -6.51 8.80
C TYR A 81 -13.47 -5.92 8.51
N PRO A 82 -12.85 -6.29 7.37
CA PRO A 82 -11.48 -5.91 7.08
C PRO A 82 -11.33 -4.40 6.96
N LYS A 83 -10.17 -3.89 7.36
CA LYS A 83 -9.81 -2.49 7.28
C LYS A 83 -8.50 -2.31 6.55
N LEU A 84 -8.43 -1.31 5.68
CA LEU A 84 -7.22 -0.91 4.99
C LEU A 84 -6.45 0.12 5.83
N MET A 85 -5.18 -0.14 6.09
CA MET A 85 -4.30 0.78 6.77
C MET A 85 -3.97 1.97 5.88
N LEU A 86 -4.06 3.18 6.44
CA LEU A 86 -3.62 4.42 5.81
C LEU A 86 -2.78 5.21 6.81
N THR A 87 -1.88 6.03 6.27
CA THR A 87 -1.01 6.90 7.05
C THR A 87 -1.22 8.34 6.62
N ARG A 88 -1.03 9.29 7.53
CA ARG A 88 -0.89 10.71 7.18
C ARG A 88 0.54 11.14 7.43
N ARG A 89 1.18 11.67 6.39
CA ARG A 89 2.56 12.17 6.48
C ARG A 89 2.64 13.36 7.44
N ALA A 90 3.76 13.48 8.15
CA ALA A 90 3.99 14.62 9.02
C ALA A 90 4.04 15.93 8.22
N SER A 91 3.51 17.01 8.81
CA SER A 91 3.34 18.30 8.13
C SER A 91 4.66 19.03 7.83
N HIS A 92 5.76 18.62 8.47
CA HIS A 92 7.06 19.26 8.34
C HIS A 92 7.93 18.67 7.21
N ILE A 93 7.43 17.66 6.49
CA ILE A 93 8.15 17.01 5.39
C ILE A 93 8.00 17.84 4.11
N LYS A 94 9.11 18.04 3.37
CA LYS A 94 9.13 18.90 2.18
C LYS A 94 8.22 18.45 1.05
N ALA A 95 7.95 17.15 0.93
CA ALA A 95 7.08 16.57 -0.10
C ALA A 95 5.84 15.95 0.56
N HIS A 96 4.66 16.24 -0.02
CA HIS A 96 3.39 15.62 0.38
C HIS A 96 3.04 15.82 1.87
N ALA A 97 3.41 16.97 2.44
CA ALA A 97 3.13 17.33 3.82
C ALA A 97 1.64 17.19 4.14
N GLY A 98 1.31 16.36 5.14
CA GLY A 98 -0.07 16.17 5.59
C GLY A 98 -0.96 15.37 4.64
N GLU A 99 -0.44 14.86 3.52
CA GLU A 99 -1.23 14.03 2.62
C GLU A 99 -1.40 12.61 3.17
N VAL A 100 -2.53 11.99 2.83
CA VAL A 100 -2.79 10.57 3.12
C VAL A 100 -2.05 9.69 2.13
N ALA A 101 -1.34 8.69 2.65
CA ALA A 101 -0.58 7.72 1.88
C ALA A 101 -0.91 6.28 2.31
N LEU A 102 -0.60 5.35 1.41
CA LEU A 102 -0.30 3.97 1.81
C LEU A 102 1.12 3.96 2.38
N ALA A 103 1.38 3.09 3.35
CA ALA A 103 2.73 2.90 3.87
C ALA A 103 3.65 2.37 2.76
N GLY A 104 4.87 2.86 2.68
CA GLY A 104 5.77 2.53 1.58
C GLY A 104 6.74 3.64 1.22
N GLY A 105 7.66 3.32 0.31
CA GLY A 105 8.77 4.20 -0.01
C GLY A 105 9.60 3.70 -1.17
N LYS A 106 10.81 4.25 -1.29
CA LYS A 106 11.68 4.00 -2.44
C LYS A 106 12.35 2.63 -2.33
N HIS A 107 12.61 2.04 -3.49
CA HIS A 107 13.44 0.85 -3.57
C HIS A 107 14.88 1.18 -3.15
N GLU A 108 15.48 0.27 -2.39
CA GLU A 108 16.90 0.26 -2.06
C GLU A 108 17.56 -1.03 -2.56
N ASP A 109 18.85 -0.98 -2.92
CA ASP A 109 19.56 -2.12 -3.53
C ASP A 109 19.47 -3.40 -2.69
N GLU A 110 19.38 -3.29 -1.36
CA GLU A 110 19.26 -4.45 -0.46
C GLU A 110 17.85 -5.07 -0.41
N ASP A 111 16.84 -4.44 -1.01
CA ASP A 111 15.47 -4.97 -1.03
C ASP A 111 15.33 -6.16 -1.98
N GLY A 112 16.07 -6.19 -3.09
CA GLY A 112 16.04 -7.26 -4.09
C GLY A 112 14.74 -7.39 -4.89
N ASN A 113 13.57 -7.03 -4.34
CA ASN A 113 12.29 -7.01 -5.06
C ASN A 113 11.29 -6.02 -4.46
N ASN A 114 10.20 -5.77 -5.19
CA ASN A 114 9.17 -4.79 -4.83
C ASN A 114 8.40 -5.16 -3.54
N VAL A 115 8.20 -6.45 -3.25
CA VAL A 115 7.50 -6.91 -2.05
C VAL A 115 8.30 -6.54 -0.80
N ILE A 116 9.61 -6.77 -0.84
CA ILE A 116 10.49 -6.47 0.29
C ILE A 116 10.59 -4.96 0.51
N THR A 117 10.70 -4.16 -0.56
CA THR A 117 10.61 -2.70 -0.44
C THR A 117 9.33 -2.28 0.30
N ALA A 118 8.15 -2.79 -0.10
CA ALA A 118 6.89 -2.43 0.56
C ALA A 118 6.85 -2.85 2.03
N LEU A 119 7.35 -4.05 2.37
CA LEU A 119 7.37 -4.57 3.73
C LEU A 119 8.38 -3.82 4.63
N ARG A 120 9.57 -3.52 4.11
CA ARG A 120 10.61 -2.77 4.83
C ARG A 120 10.11 -1.39 5.18
N GLU A 121 9.65 -0.64 4.19
CA GLU A 121 9.13 0.71 4.37
C GLU A 121 7.93 0.72 5.31
N SER A 122 7.01 -0.23 5.19
CA SER A 122 5.87 -0.33 6.12
C SER A 122 6.32 -0.61 7.56
N TYR A 123 7.36 -1.43 7.74
CA TYR A 123 7.93 -1.68 9.06
C TYR A 123 8.60 -0.42 9.62
N GLU A 124 9.41 0.29 8.83
CA GLU A 124 10.07 1.52 9.23
C GLU A 124 9.07 2.62 9.59
N GLU A 125 8.02 2.81 8.79
CA GLU A 125 7.04 3.89 8.99
C GLU A 125 6.02 3.61 10.11
N THR A 126 5.68 2.33 10.35
CA THR A 126 4.52 1.97 11.20
C THR A 126 4.75 0.86 12.21
N LEU A 127 5.95 0.25 12.23
CA LEU A 127 6.24 -1.01 12.93
C LEU A 127 5.28 -2.16 12.57
N LEU A 128 4.70 -2.15 11.36
CA LEU A 128 3.93 -3.28 10.84
C LEU A 128 4.87 -4.47 10.63
N HIS A 129 4.74 -5.50 11.47
CA HIS A 129 5.69 -6.60 11.47
C HIS A 129 5.46 -7.54 10.28
N PRO A 130 6.53 -7.88 9.53
CA PRO A 130 6.42 -8.78 8.39
C PRO A 130 6.03 -10.21 8.78
N ASN A 131 6.31 -10.66 10.01
CA ASN A 131 5.91 -11.97 10.53
C ASN A 131 4.41 -12.14 10.79
N LYS A 132 3.65 -11.04 10.75
CA LYS A 132 2.21 -11.01 10.92
C LYS A 132 1.51 -10.49 9.67
N THR A 133 2.21 -10.58 8.54
CA THR A 133 1.82 -10.03 7.25
C THR A 133 1.93 -11.12 6.20
N TYR A 134 0.84 -11.36 5.48
CA TYR A 134 0.74 -12.36 4.42
C TYR A 134 0.46 -11.67 3.08
N VAL A 135 1.45 -11.66 2.19
CA VAL A 135 1.33 -11.05 0.85
C VAL A 135 0.44 -11.93 -0.03
N VAL A 136 -0.59 -11.33 -0.62
CA VAL A 136 -1.60 -12.05 -1.42
C VAL A 136 -1.47 -11.82 -2.92
N GLY A 137 -0.78 -10.75 -3.32
CA GLY A 137 -0.63 -10.38 -4.72
C GLY A 137 -0.18 -8.93 -4.88
N GLN A 138 -0.28 -8.44 -6.10
CA GLN A 138 0.15 -7.10 -6.47
C GLN A 138 -0.77 -6.47 -7.51
N LEU A 139 -0.86 -5.15 -7.52
CA LEU A 139 -1.67 -4.39 -8.47
C LEU A 139 -0.80 -3.89 -9.64
N PRO A 140 -1.40 -3.48 -10.77
CA PRO A 140 -0.68 -2.77 -11.81
C PRO A 140 0.05 -1.54 -11.26
N SER A 141 1.27 -1.30 -11.73
CA SER A 141 2.04 -0.13 -11.31
C SER A 141 1.37 1.19 -11.71
N ARG A 142 1.64 2.24 -10.93
CA ARG A 142 1.08 3.57 -11.13
C ARG A 142 2.21 4.60 -11.14
N ARG A 143 2.08 5.61 -12.00
CA ARG A 143 3.01 6.75 -11.99
C ARG A 143 2.55 7.82 -11.02
N SER A 144 3.46 8.28 -10.17
CA SER A 144 3.30 9.44 -9.29
C SER A 144 3.34 10.75 -10.08
N LYS A 145 2.96 11.87 -9.43
CA LYS A 145 3.09 13.22 -10.01
C LYS A 145 4.55 13.58 -10.34
N ALA A 146 5.49 13.05 -9.55
CA ALA A 146 6.93 13.23 -9.77
C ALA A 146 7.51 12.29 -10.85
N GLY A 147 6.68 11.45 -11.50
CA GLY A 147 7.10 10.54 -12.56
C GLY A 147 7.61 9.18 -12.07
N LEU A 148 7.77 8.98 -10.76
CA LEU A 148 8.19 7.70 -10.18
C LEU A 148 7.16 6.60 -10.48
N SER A 149 7.65 5.44 -10.90
CA SER A 149 6.90 4.20 -11.06
C SER A 149 6.71 3.54 -9.70
N VAL A 150 5.46 3.40 -9.26
CA VAL A 150 5.12 2.89 -7.93
C VAL A 150 4.40 1.55 -8.05
N LYS A 151 4.89 0.53 -7.34
CA LYS A 151 4.31 -0.82 -7.32
C LYS A 151 3.47 -1.05 -6.06
N PRO A 152 2.14 -1.25 -6.19
CA PRO A 152 1.31 -1.57 -5.04
C PRO A 152 1.30 -3.07 -4.74
N ILE A 153 1.65 -3.43 -3.51
CA ILE A 153 1.65 -4.79 -2.98
C ILE A 153 0.45 -4.95 -2.05
N VAL A 154 -0.30 -6.04 -2.17
CA VAL A 154 -1.48 -6.31 -1.34
C VAL A 154 -1.12 -7.36 -0.30
N ALA A 155 -1.38 -7.07 0.96
CA ALA A 155 -1.13 -8.00 2.05
C ALA A 155 -2.26 -8.03 3.08
N ILE A 156 -2.47 -9.21 3.65
CA ILE A 156 -3.37 -9.46 4.75
C ILE A 156 -2.57 -9.45 6.05
N VAL A 157 -3.02 -8.69 7.05
CA VAL A 157 -2.29 -8.46 8.30
C VAL A 157 -3.09 -8.90 9.51
N GLU A 158 -2.42 -9.33 10.59
CA GLU A 158 -3.11 -9.51 11.86
C GLU A 158 -3.74 -8.18 12.35
N PRO A 159 -5.01 -8.16 12.79
CA PRO A 159 -5.69 -6.93 13.19
C PRO A 159 -5.11 -6.26 14.46
N ASN A 160 -4.47 -7.03 15.34
CA ASN A 160 -4.02 -6.56 16.66
C ASN A 160 -2.51 -6.29 16.72
N GLN A 161 -1.91 -5.90 15.60
CA GLN A 161 -0.52 -5.45 15.61
C GLN A 161 -0.38 -4.12 16.35
N GLN A 162 0.64 -4.01 17.20
CA GLN A 162 0.99 -2.74 17.81
C GLN A 162 1.74 -1.90 16.79
N LEU A 163 1.01 -0.98 16.17
CA LEU A 163 1.58 -0.04 15.22
C LEU A 163 2.10 1.19 15.97
N VAL A 164 3.29 1.64 15.61
CA VAL A 164 3.89 2.86 16.14
C VAL A 164 4.34 3.69 14.96
N PRO A 165 3.80 4.92 14.78
CA PRO A 165 4.23 5.78 13.70
C PRO A 165 5.67 6.23 13.94
N GLU A 166 6.50 6.22 12.90
CA GLU A 166 7.79 6.91 12.97
C GLU A 166 7.55 8.42 12.98
N ALA A 167 7.82 9.06 14.12
CA ALA A 167 7.37 10.43 14.39
C ALA A 167 7.96 11.48 13.43
N GLY A 168 9.11 11.19 12.80
CA GLY A 168 9.69 12.04 11.76
C GLY A 168 8.94 12.00 10.42
N GLU A 169 8.17 10.94 10.17
CA GLU A 169 7.59 10.65 8.86
C GLU A 169 6.07 10.62 8.89
N ILE A 170 5.49 9.99 9.91
CA ILE A 170 4.07 9.69 10.03
C ILE A 170 3.47 10.42 11.23
N ALA A 171 2.46 11.24 10.98
CA ALA A 171 1.71 11.94 12.02
C ALA A 171 0.49 11.15 12.52
N LYS A 172 -0.06 10.25 11.71
CA LYS A 172 -1.24 9.45 12.07
C LYS A 172 -1.23 8.13 11.30
N ILE A 173 -1.59 7.05 11.98
CA ILE A 173 -1.98 5.78 11.36
C ILE A 173 -3.47 5.60 11.65
N PHE A 174 -4.24 5.27 10.62
CA PHE A 174 -5.68 5.10 10.73
C PHE A 174 -6.18 4.04 9.74
N TRP A 175 -7.47 3.73 9.84
CA TRP A 175 -8.06 2.58 9.17
C TRP A 175 -9.28 3.00 8.36
N ALA A 176 -9.32 2.58 7.09
CA ALA A 176 -10.50 2.69 6.24
C ALA A 176 -11.27 1.36 6.28
N ASP A 177 -12.56 1.38 6.58
CA ASP A 177 -13.40 0.18 6.52
C ASP A 177 -13.55 -0.28 5.05
N LEU A 178 -13.23 -1.54 4.75
CA LEU A 178 -13.24 -2.05 3.39
C LEU A 178 -14.67 -2.21 2.85
N HIS A 179 -15.65 -2.59 3.68
CA HIS A 179 -17.05 -2.67 3.25
C HIS A 179 -17.54 -1.29 2.84
N TRP A 180 -17.27 -0.28 3.67
CA TRP A 180 -17.62 1.09 3.33
C TRP A 180 -16.92 1.56 2.05
N LEU A 181 -15.61 1.29 1.88
CA LEU A 181 -14.87 1.71 0.68
C LEU A 181 -15.43 1.15 -0.62
N ILE A 182 -15.96 -0.08 -0.61
CA ILE A 182 -16.55 -0.72 -1.79
C ILE A 182 -17.79 0.04 -2.27
N ASP A 183 -18.64 0.49 -1.35
CA ASP A 183 -19.90 1.15 -1.67
C ASP A 183 -19.80 2.68 -1.71
N ALA A 184 -18.75 3.26 -1.10
CA ALA A 184 -18.59 4.70 -0.97
C ALA A 184 -18.51 5.39 -2.34
N ASN A 185 -19.33 6.43 -2.50
CA ASN A 185 -19.17 7.37 -3.60
C ASN A 185 -18.01 8.32 -3.29
N THR A 186 -17.34 8.77 -4.35
CA THR A 186 -16.33 9.83 -4.23
C THR A 186 -17.01 11.19 -4.20
N GLN A 187 -16.30 12.16 -3.62
CA GLN A 187 -16.65 13.57 -3.67
C GLN A 187 -15.54 14.37 -4.37
N GLU A 188 -15.89 15.53 -4.92
CA GLU A 188 -14.90 16.41 -5.53
C GLU A 188 -13.96 16.99 -4.47
N TYR A 189 -12.67 16.94 -4.76
CA TYR A 189 -11.61 17.58 -3.99
C TYR A 189 -10.88 18.60 -4.87
N LYS A 190 -10.72 19.79 -4.31
CA LYS A 190 -10.06 20.92 -4.95
C LYS A 190 -8.56 20.86 -4.66
N VAL A 191 -7.77 20.75 -5.72
CA VAL A 191 -6.31 20.76 -5.67
C VAL A 191 -5.82 22.06 -6.29
N GLU A 192 -5.19 22.90 -5.48
CA GLU A 192 -4.55 24.12 -5.95
C GLU A 192 -3.07 23.83 -6.26
N THR A 193 -2.62 24.19 -7.46
CA THR A 193 -1.24 23.97 -7.91
C THR A 193 -0.80 25.11 -8.83
N MET A 194 0.50 25.22 -9.06
CA MET A 194 1.04 26.05 -10.15
C MET A 194 1.15 25.21 -11.41
N PHE A 195 0.63 25.72 -12.53
CA PHE A 195 0.80 25.14 -13.86
C PHE A 195 1.19 26.26 -14.83
N ASN A 196 2.35 26.15 -15.49
CA ASN A 196 2.94 27.22 -16.30
C ASN A 196 2.98 28.59 -15.57
N ASP A 197 3.46 28.58 -14.33
CA ASP A 197 3.54 29.75 -13.44
C ASP A 197 2.21 30.47 -13.16
N LYS A 198 1.07 29.80 -13.41
CA LYS A 198 -0.26 30.31 -13.08
C LYS A 198 -0.93 29.47 -12.00
N PRO A 199 -1.55 30.11 -10.98
CA PRO A 199 -2.43 29.42 -10.05
C PRO A 199 -3.53 28.69 -10.82
N THR A 200 -3.62 27.38 -10.61
CA THR A 200 -4.50 26.48 -11.35
C THR A 200 -5.22 25.59 -10.36
N ILE A 201 -6.51 25.42 -10.56
CA ILE A 201 -7.36 24.60 -9.71
C ILE A 201 -7.79 23.37 -10.50
N PHE A 202 -7.56 22.20 -9.92
CA PHE A 202 -8.10 20.93 -10.42
C PHE A 202 -9.15 20.38 -9.46
N LEU A 203 -10.24 19.84 -10.00
CA LEU A 203 -11.15 18.97 -9.27
C LEU A 203 -10.78 17.52 -9.57
N THR A 204 -10.67 16.72 -8.51
CA THR A 204 -10.39 15.29 -8.59
C THR A 204 -11.23 14.52 -7.57
N PRO A 205 -11.56 13.25 -7.81
CA PRO A 205 -12.25 12.43 -6.83
C PRO A 205 -11.47 12.27 -5.52
N SER A 206 -12.21 12.14 -4.43
CA SER A 206 -11.68 11.86 -3.10
C SER A 206 -12.67 11.10 -2.23
N TRP A 207 -12.17 10.54 -1.15
CA TRP A 207 -12.96 10.03 -0.03
C TRP A 207 -12.60 10.77 1.26
N GLN A 208 -13.55 10.85 2.18
CA GLN A 208 -13.28 11.24 3.57
C GLN A 208 -13.24 9.99 4.44
N VAL A 209 -12.09 9.74 5.07
CA VAL A 209 -11.88 8.57 5.92
C VAL A 209 -11.28 9.04 7.23
N ASP A 210 -11.98 8.80 8.33
CA ASP A 210 -11.51 9.17 9.68
C ASP A 210 -11.04 10.63 9.79
N GLY A 211 -11.77 11.55 9.15
CA GLY A 211 -11.47 12.99 9.10
C GLY A 211 -10.35 13.38 8.14
N GLU A 212 -9.79 12.43 7.39
CA GLU A 212 -8.70 12.66 6.45
C GLU A 212 -9.19 12.54 5.00
N THR A 213 -8.61 13.33 4.10
CA THR A 213 -8.95 13.28 2.66
C THR A 213 -8.04 12.31 1.92
N VAL A 214 -8.62 11.26 1.36
CA VAL A 214 -7.93 10.27 0.52
C VAL A 214 -8.12 10.65 -0.95
N TRP A 215 -7.04 11.01 -1.62
CA TRP A 215 -7.07 11.45 -3.02
C TRP A 215 -5.76 11.09 -3.74
N GLY A 216 -5.57 11.59 -4.97
CA GLY A 216 -4.28 11.52 -5.67
C GLY A 216 -3.84 10.09 -6.00
N LEU A 217 -2.55 9.80 -5.86
CA LEU A 217 -1.99 8.47 -6.15
C LEU A 217 -2.57 7.40 -5.24
N THR A 218 -2.68 7.68 -3.93
CA THR A 218 -3.29 6.81 -2.93
C THR A 218 -4.70 6.40 -3.36
N GLY A 219 -5.54 7.40 -3.68
CA GLY A 219 -6.91 7.16 -4.11
C GLY A 219 -7.00 6.34 -5.41
N ARG A 220 -6.14 6.62 -6.41
CA ARG A 220 -6.05 5.83 -7.65
C ARG A 220 -5.66 4.38 -7.43
N ILE A 221 -4.76 4.12 -6.49
CA ILE A 221 -4.33 2.76 -6.14
C ILE A 221 -5.50 2.01 -5.48
N ILE A 222 -6.21 2.66 -4.54
CA ILE A 222 -7.40 2.08 -3.90
C ILE A 222 -8.50 1.82 -4.94
N ALA A 223 -8.78 2.77 -5.84
CA ALA A 223 -9.74 2.57 -6.94
C ALA A 223 -9.35 1.38 -7.84
N SER A 224 -8.05 1.18 -8.10
CA SER A 224 -7.54 0.02 -8.83
C SER A 224 -7.76 -1.30 -8.08
N MET A 225 -7.59 -1.31 -6.76
CA MET A 225 -7.90 -2.47 -5.92
C MET A 225 -9.40 -2.76 -5.96
N LEU A 226 -10.23 -1.73 -5.88
CA LEU A 226 -11.70 -1.85 -5.90
C LEU A 226 -12.22 -2.41 -7.22
N ASP A 227 -11.66 -1.98 -8.34
CA ASP A 227 -11.97 -2.52 -9.66
C ASP A 227 -11.58 -4.00 -9.76
N ILE A 228 -10.32 -4.33 -9.47
CA ILE A 228 -9.83 -5.72 -9.59
C ILE A 228 -10.55 -6.66 -8.61
N GLY A 229 -10.62 -6.29 -7.34
CA GLY A 229 -11.16 -7.14 -6.27
C GLY A 229 -12.68 -7.24 -6.27
N PHE A 230 -13.38 -6.17 -6.64
CA PHE A 230 -14.82 -6.03 -6.41
C PHE A 230 -15.62 -5.58 -7.62
N ASN A 231 -15.00 -5.46 -8.81
CA ASN A 231 -15.60 -4.91 -10.03
C ASN A 231 -16.18 -3.50 -9.83
N ARG A 232 -15.66 -2.75 -8.86
CA ARG A 232 -16.12 -1.40 -8.55
C ARG A 232 -15.25 -0.41 -9.33
N GLN A 233 -15.72 -0.07 -10.52
CA GLN A 233 -15.07 0.92 -11.36
C GLN A 233 -15.40 2.33 -10.86
N LEU A 234 -14.36 3.13 -10.72
CA LEU A 234 -14.45 4.53 -10.35
C LEU A 234 -13.68 5.35 -11.38
N ASP A 235 -14.33 6.35 -11.94
CA ASP A 235 -13.65 7.30 -12.80
C ASP A 235 -12.75 8.21 -11.97
N TRP A 236 -11.44 8.18 -12.23
CA TRP A 236 -10.45 8.97 -11.52
C TRP A 236 -9.86 10.06 -12.40
N TYR A 237 -10.54 11.20 -12.43
CA TYR A 237 -10.20 12.33 -13.30
C TYR A 237 -9.41 13.43 -12.60
N TYR A 238 -8.83 14.31 -13.43
CA TYR A 238 -8.41 15.66 -13.05
C TYR A 238 -9.08 16.64 -14.01
N LYS A 239 -10.03 17.43 -13.51
CA LYS A 239 -10.75 18.44 -14.29
C LYS A 239 -10.20 19.81 -13.94
N LEU A 240 -9.74 20.54 -14.94
CA LEU A 240 -9.38 21.94 -14.77
C LEU A 240 -10.64 22.75 -14.45
N VAL A 241 -10.59 23.58 -13.42
CA VAL A 241 -11.62 24.61 -13.19
C VAL A 241 -11.19 25.86 -13.93
N GLU A 242 -12.00 26.25 -14.92
CA GLU A 242 -11.83 27.51 -15.66
C GLU A 242 -12.20 28.73 -14.81
#